data_AF-A0A0F2L6P6-F1
#
_entry.id   AF-A0A0F2L6P6-F1
#
_cell.length_a   1.000
_cell.length_b   1.000
_cell.length_c   1.000
_cell.angle_alpha   90.00
_cell.angle_beta   90.00
_cell.angle_gamma   90.00
#
_symmetry.space_group_name_H-M   'P 1'
#
loop_
_entity.id
_entity.type
_entity.pdbx_description
1 polymer ?
#
loop_
_entity_poly.entity_id
_entity_poly.type
_entity_poly.pdbx_seq_one_letter_code
_entity_poly.pdbx_strand_id
1 'polypeptide(L)'
;MEIVAFVPTEIGICRTCDEVARAFKISLTENSEYKDFEPIAILLSQLGDTPVRITGPMTLRGLYLMARHRTGRLPLIIINDKLVHKGPIKNPIELAERIKSELIE
;
A
#
# COMPACT_ATOMS: atom_id res chain seq x y z
N MET A 1 -6.73 -3.13 10.47
CA MET A 1 -7.03 -2.99 9.02
C MET A 1 -5.83 -3.40 8.19
N GLU A 2 -6.04 -3.91 6.99
CA GLU A 2 -4.98 -4.23 6.04
C GLU A 2 -5.13 -3.51 4.71
N ILE A 3 -4.04 -2.96 4.20
CA ILE A 3 -3.98 -2.30 2.90
C ILE A 3 -2.95 -3.02 2.02
N VAL A 4 -3.39 -3.52 0.87
CA VAL A 4 -2.50 -4.05 -0.17
C VAL A 4 -2.23 -2.95 -1.18
N ALA A 5 -1.04 -2.39 -1.18
CA ALA A 5 -0.67 -1.26 -2.02
C ALA A 5 0.83 -1.24 -2.28
N PHE A 6 1.22 -0.65 -3.42
CA PHE A 6 2.59 -0.25 -3.61
C PHE A 6 2.87 0.98 -2.74
N VAL A 7 3.90 0.88 -1.92
CA VAL A 7 4.41 1.99 -1.13
C VAL A 7 5.60 2.63 -1.85
N PRO A 8 5.79 3.95 -1.72
CA PRO A 8 7.02 4.60 -2.19
C PRO A 8 8.20 3.91 -1.51
N THR A 9 9.02 3.25 -2.31
CA THR A 9 10.23 2.57 -1.85
C THR A 9 11.35 2.89 -2.82
N GLU A 10 12.57 2.96 -2.30
CA GLU A 10 13.75 2.99 -3.13
C GLU A 10 13.93 1.60 -3.75
N ILE A 11 13.72 1.51 -5.06
CA ILE A 11 13.93 0.28 -5.82
C ILE A 11 15.33 0.37 -6.42
N GLY A 12 16.24 -0.43 -5.87
CA GLY A 12 17.58 -0.61 -6.41
C GLY A 12 17.73 -1.93 -7.15
N ILE A 13 18.94 -2.14 -7.65
CA ILE A 13 19.37 -3.44 -8.17
C ILE A 13 19.56 -4.42 -7.00
N CYS A 14 20.35 -5.48 -7.20
CA CYS A 14 20.77 -6.35 -6.12
C CYS A 14 21.44 -5.53 -4.98
N ARG A 15 21.18 -5.88 -3.72
CA ARG A 15 21.74 -5.18 -2.55
C ARG A 15 23.25 -4.97 -2.65
N THR A 16 23.98 -5.99 -3.10
CA THR A 16 25.43 -5.93 -3.30
C THR A 16 25.84 -4.93 -4.39
N CYS A 17 25.07 -4.85 -5.47
CA CYS A 17 25.30 -3.94 -6.59
C CYS A 17 25.14 -2.49 -6.13
N ASP A 18 24.11 -2.24 -5.32
CA ASP A 18 23.82 -0.94 -4.74
C ASP A 18 24.89 -0.54 -3.69
N GLU A 19 25.31 -1.46 -2.82
CA GLU A 19 26.38 -1.23 -1.85
C GLU A 19 27.71 -0.83 -2.52
N VAL A 20 28.08 -1.50 -3.62
CA VAL A 20 29.28 -1.15 -4.41
C VAL A 20 29.12 0.24 -5.04
N ALA A 21 27.97 0.54 -5.64
CA ALA A 21 27.75 1.82 -6.29
C ALA A 21 27.76 3.02 -5.33
N ARG A 22 27.21 2.85 -4.12
CA ARG A 22 27.27 3.85 -3.05
C ARG A 22 28.71 4.20 -2.66
N ALA A 23 29.64 3.23 -2.68
CA ALA A 23 31.06 3.48 -2.42
C ALA A 23 31.68 4.46 -3.45
N PHE A 24 31.14 4.50 -4.66
CA PHE A 24 31.52 5.45 -5.72
C PHE A 24 30.61 6.69 -5.80
N LYS A 25 29.74 6.91 -4.81
CA LYS A 25 28.74 7.99 -4.78
C LYS A 25 27.76 7.95 -5.96
N ILE A 26 27.48 6.77 -6.49
CA ILE A 26 26.51 6.55 -7.56
C ILE A 26 25.23 5.98 -6.92
N SER A 27 24.10 6.64 -7.14
CA SER A 27 22.78 6.12 -6.74
C SER A 27 22.24 5.23 -7.85
N LEU A 28 22.09 3.93 -7.57
CA LEU A 28 21.44 2.96 -8.47
C LEU A 28 20.02 2.59 -8.01
N THR A 29 19.51 3.33 -7.03
CA THR A 29 18.12 3.27 -6.57
C THR A 29 17.29 4.35 -7.23
N GLU A 30 16.12 3.99 -7.73
CA GLU A 30 15.09 4.94 -8.16
C GLU A 30 13.98 4.98 -7.10
N ASN A 31 13.46 6.19 -6.85
CA ASN A 31 12.24 6.33 -6.07
C ASN A 31 11.08 5.86 -6.93
N SER A 32 10.38 4.81 -6.48
CA SER A 32 9.16 4.42 -7.15
C SER A 32 8.08 5.47 -6.87
N GLU A 33 7.80 6.35 -7.83
CA GLU A 33 6.68 7.28 -7.76
C GLU A 33 5.35 6.54 -7.96
N TYR A 34 4.86 5.89 -6.90
CA TYR A 34 3.51 5.34 -6.91
C TYR A 34 2.51 6.46 -6.60
N LYS A 35 1.96 7.05 -7.68
CA LYS A 35 0.94 8.12 -7.65
C LYS A 35 -0.29 7.79 -6.77
N ASP A 36 -0.53 6.51 -6.51
CA ASP A 36 -1.67 6.06 -5.70
C ASP A 36 -1.44 6.13 -4.19
N PHE A 37 -0.23 6.48 -3.72
CA PHE A 37 0.06 6.53 -2.28
C PHE A 37 -0.49 7.78 -1.58
N GLU A 38 -0.51 8.93 -2.25
CA GLU A 38 -1.01 10.19 -1.68
C GLU A 38 -2.49 10.09 -1.23
N PRO A 39 -3.42 9.54 -2.04
CA PRO A 39 -4.77 9.23 -1.60
C PRO A 39 -4.85 8.30 -0.38
N ILE A 40 -3.92 7.34 -0.25
CA ILE A 40 -3.84 6.43 0.91
C ILE A 40 -3.38 7.20 2.15
N ALA A 41 -2.39 8.08 2.03
CA ALA A 41 -1.92 8.90 3.14
C ALA A 41 -3.02 9.82 3.68
N ILE A 42 -3.78 10.47 2.78
CA ILE A 42 -4.94 11.30 3.15
C ILE A 42 -5.99 10.44 3.87
N LEU A 43 -6.35 9.28 3.30
CA LEU A 43 -7.28 8.34 3.93
C LEU A 43 -6.84 7.98 5.36
N LEU A 44 -5.58 7.60 5.55
CA LEU A 44 -5.04 7.21 6.85
C LEU A 44 -5.07 8.35 7.88
N SER A 45 -4.76 9.58 7.46
CA SER A 45 -4.85 10.75 8.34
C SER A 45 -6.25 10.97 8.92
N GLN A 46 -7.30 10.59 8.16
CA GLN A 46 -8.69 10.69 8.62
C GLN A 46 -9.05 9.60 9.63
N LEU A 47 -8.34 8.47 9.63
CA LEU A 47 -8.61 7.31 10.49
C LEU A 47 -7.88 7.37 11.85
N GLY A 48 -6.97 8.34 12.05
CA GLY A 48 -6.22 8.49 13.31
C GLY A 48 -5.36 7.27 13.64
N ASP A 49 -5.31 6.88 14.92
CA ASP A 49 -4.47 5.81 15.46
C ASP A 49 -4.96 4.37 15.14
N THR A 50 -5.73 4.20 14.07
CA THR A 50 -6.21 2.89 13.67
C THR A 50 -5.03 2.00 13.25
N PRO A 51 -4.86 0.79 13.82
CA PRO A 51 -3.76 -0.09 13.44
C PRO A 51 -3.90 -0.56 11.99
N VAL A 52 -2.92 -0.20 11.16
CA VAL A 52 -2.87 -0.54 9.73
C VAL A 52 -1.64 -1.38 9.42
N ARG A 53 -1.87 -2.51 8.76
CA ARG A 53 -0.80 -3.31 8.15
C ARG A 53 -0.77 -3.04 6.65
N ILE A 54 0.38 -2.60 6.14
CA ILE A 54 0.60 -2.44 4.71
C ILE A 54 1.29 -3.71 4.17
N THR A 55 0.74 -4.26 3.10
CA THR A 55 1.27 -5.46 2.44
C THR A 55 1.60 -5.15 0.98
N GLY A 56 2.83 -5.44 0.57
CA GLY A 56 3.24 -5.29 -0.82
C GLY A 56 2.51 -6.27 -1.74
N PRO A 57 2.02 -5.86 -2.92
CA PRO A 57 1.27 -6.72 -3.85
C PRO A 57 2.08 -7.93 -4.33
N MET A 58 3.41 -7.77 -4.43
CA MET A 58 4.35 -8.80 -4.89
C MET A 58 4.81 -9.76 -3.79
N THR A 59 4.34 -9.60 -2.56
CA THR A 59 4.60 -10.55 -1.48
C THR A 59 3.65 -11.74 -1.58
N LEU A 60 4.03 -12.91 -1.05
CA LEU A 60 3.13 -14.08 -0.99
C LEU A 60 1.78 -13.74 -0.35
N ARG A 61 1.79 -12.89 0.69
CA ARG A 61 0.58 -12.44 1.36
C ARG A 61 -0.25 -11.49 0.49
N GLY A 62 0.38 -10.56 -0.23
CA GLY A 62 -0.29 -9.67 -1.17
C GLY A 62 -0.97 -10.46 -2.29
N LEU A 63 -0.23 -11.38 -2.92
CA LEU A 63 -0.75 -12.27 -3.95
C LEU A 63 -1.90 -13.15 -3.43
N TYR A 64 -1.77 -13.70 -2.22
CA TYR A 64 -2.83 -14.45 -1.56
C TYR A 64 -4.11 -13.61 -1.39
N LEU A 65 -4.00 -12.37 -0.93
CA LEU A 65 -5.16 -11.49 -0.71
C LEU A 65 -5.82 -11.06 -2.02
N MET A 66 -5.03 -10.78 -3.04
CA MET A 66 -5.52 -10.50 -4.39
C MET A 66 -6.27 -11.70 -4.98
N ALA A 67 -5.74 -12.92 -4.80
CA ALA A 67 -6.39 -14.15 -5.23
C ALA A 67 -7.66 -14.44 -4.41
N ARG A 68 -7.61 -14.30 -3.08
CA ARG A 68 -8.75 -14.49 -2.14
C ARG A 68 -9.93 -13.61 -2.53
N HIS A 69 -9.67 -12.35 -2.88
CA HIS A 69 -10.70 -11.39 -3.27
C HIS A 69 -10.92 -11.31 -4.79
N ARG A 70 -10.26 -12.18 -5.57
CA ARG A 70 -10.39 -12.30 -7.03
C ARG A 70 -10.20 -10.96 -7.76
N THR A 71 -9.23 -10.15 -7.34
CA THR A 71 -8.99 -8.83 -7.92
C THR A 71 -7.50 -8.48 -7.95
N GLY A 72 -7.05 -7.99 -9.11
CA GLY A 72 -5.73 -7.38 -9.27
C GLY A 72 -5.72 -5.85 -9.13
N ARG A 73 -6.88 -5.24 -8.84
CA ARG A 73 -7.03 -3.77 -8.81
C ARG A 73 -6.56 -3.22 -7.47
N LEU A 74 -5.46 -2.48 -7.49
CA LEU A 74 -4.85 -1.87 -6.31
C LEU A 74 -5.21 -0.38 -6.16
N PRO A 75 -5.13 0.20 -4.94
CA PRO A 75 -4.96 -0.50 -3.66
C PRO A 75 -6.17 -1.34 -3.25
N LEU A 76 -5.95 -2.36 -2.41
CA LEU A 76 -7.01 -3.09 -1.71
C LEU A 76 -7.06 -2.63 -0.26
N ILE A 77 -8.27 -2.45 0.29
CA ILE A 77 -8.48 -2.19 1.72
C ILE A 77 -9.37 -3.29 2.28
N ILE A 78 -8.87 -3.95 3.32
CA ILE A 78 -9.48 -5.13 3.93
C ILE A 78 -9.62 -4.88 5.43
N ILE A 79 -10.83 -5.09 5.96
CA ILE A 79 -11.16 -4.95 7.37
C ILE A 79 -11.84 -6.23 7.80
N ASN A 80 -11.35 -6.88 8.87
CA ASN A 80 -11.92 -8.12 9.38
C ASN A 80 -12.20 -9.17 8.27
N ASP A 81 -11.22 -9.39 7.40
CA ASP A 81 -11.30 -10.27 6.22
C ASP A 81 -12.32 -9.89 5.12
N LYS A 82 -13.05 -8.77 5.28
CA LYS A 82 -13.98 -8.22 4.30
C LYS A 82 -13.28 -7.19 3.41
N LEU A 83 -13.48 -7.31 2.10
CA LEU A 83 -12.97 -6.33 1.14
C LEU A 83 -13.84 -5.07 1.18
N VAL A 84 -13.27 -3.96 1.62
CA VAL A 84 -13.95 -2.66 1.70
C VAL A 84 -13.69 -1.84 0.44
N HIS A 85 -12.47 -1.88 -0.11
CA HIS A 85 -12.12 -1.11 -1.29
C HIS A 85 -11.21 -1.88 -2.25
N LYS A 86 -11.33 -1.58 -3.55
CA LYS A 86 -10.44 -2.08 -4.60
C LYS A 86 -10.24 -1.02 -5.69
N GLY A 87 -9.00 -0.84 -6.13
CA GLY A 87 -8.65 0.06 -7.23
C GLY A 87 -8.35 1.49 -6.78
N PRO A 88 -8.15 2.42 -7.73
CA PRO A 88 -7.78 3.80 -7.43
C PRO A 88 -8.76 4.50 -6.48
N ILE A 89 -8.22 5.23 -5.50
CA ILE A 89 -9.00 6.00 -4.52
C ILE A 89 -9.28 7.38 -5.12
N LYS A 90 -10.52 7.65 -5.52
CA LYS A 90 -10.94 8.94 -6.07
C LYS A 90 -11.30 9.97 -4.99
N ASN A 91 -11.92 9.51 -3.90
CA ASN A 91 -12.35 10.35 -2.79
C ASN A 91 -11.90 9.72 -1.46
N PRO A 92 -10.72 10.10 -0.94
CA PRO A 92 -10.17 9.54 0.29
C PRO A 92 -11.03 9.83 1.52
N ILE A 93 -11.68 11.00 1.59
CA ILE A 93 -12.42 11.44 2.78
C ILE A 93 -13.69 10.60 2.95
N GLU A 94 -14.49 10.48 1.89
CA GLU A 94 -15.71 9.65 1.88
C GLU A 94 -15.39 8.17 2.17
N LEU A 95 -14.28 7.67 1.62
CA LEU A 95 -13.85 6.31 1.89
C LEU A 95 -13.44 6.12 3.36
N ALA A 96 -12.84 7.12 3.99
CA ALA A 96 -12.49 7.07 5.41
C ALA A 96 -13.74 7.00 6.30
N GLU A 97 -14.79 7.78 5.99
CA GLU A 97 -16.06 7.73 6.73
C GLU A 97 -16.71 6.36 6.66
N ARG A 98 -16.73 5.75 5.47
CA ARG A 98 -17.23 4.39 5.26
C ARG A 98 -16.39 3.33 5.99
N ILE A 99 -15.08 3.54 6.08
CA ILE A 99 -14.20 2.65 6.86
C ILE A 99 -14.49 2.79 8.36
N LYS A 100 -14.70 4.00 8.87
CA LYS A 100 -15.03 4.22 10.28
C LYS A 100 -16.29 3.48 10.70
N SER A 101 -17.34 3.45 9.87
CA SER A 101 -18.54 2.66 10.17
C SER A 101 -18.27 1.15 10.25
N GLU A 102 -17.36 0.63 9.41
CA GLU A 102 -17.01 -0.79 9.37
C GLU A 102 -16.00 -1.20 10.46
N LEU A 103 -15.40 -0.24 11.19
CA LEU A 103 -14.48 -0.48 12.32
C LEU A 103 -15.19 -0.54 13.67
N ILE A 104 -16.44 -0.07 13.75
CA ILE A 104 -17.24 0.01 14.98
C ILE A 104 -18.14 -1.23 15.15
N GLU A 105 -18.43 -1.94 14.05
CA GLU A 105 -19.08 -3.28 14.03
C GLU A 105 -18.09 -4.40 14.36
#